data_AF-A0A256ZE32-F1
#
_entry.id   AF-A0A256ZE32-F1
#
_cell.length_a   1.000
_cell.length_b   1.000
_cell.length_c   1.000
_cell.angle_alpha   90.00
_cell.angle_beta   90.00
_cell.angle_gamma   90.00
#
_symmetry.space_group_name_H-M   'P 1'
#
loop_
_entity.id
_entity.type
_entity.pdbx_description
1 polymer ?
#
loop_
_entity_poly.entity_id
_entity_poly.type
_entity_poly.pdbx_seq_one_letter_code
_entity_poly.pdbx_strand_id
1 'polypeptide(L)'
;MEVFAILAEAVNCMRRARDLTPPGNRVEISALRWELYASLQNILDALAIVVSDLGLRKPSSYADLGVVLSEEGLVSREDAESVRLIAVTRNTLAHAYRKLTVEDFVQIVKHVLPRAEHIVEVLKEIADRKGLDPKERKVLGVDLDKIAEVFKRHNVVLAYLFGSRAKGLERVGSDYDIAVLFSKPRVTVVDEIELTLDVAKTLNIPPDKVDVIALNNADILLKARILREGIPIYMLNNELRMRWERGTYIQILNSTDLYAIYIKRTLKTKTNTSPP
;
A
#
# COMPACT_ATOMS: atom_id res chain seq x y z
N MET A 1 2.92 -1.42 -3.77
CA MET A 1 3.01 -0.88 -2.40
C MET A 1 4.48 -0.75 -2.10
N GLU A 2 4.93 0.41 -1.65
CA GLU A 2 6.35 0.63 -1.32
C GLU A 2 6.68 -0.02 0.03
N VAL A 3 7.72 -0.84 0.08
CA VAL A 3 8.14 -1.56 1.29
C VAL A 3 8.56 -0.55 2.38
N PHE A 4 9.24 0.54 2.04
CA PHE A 4 9.68 1.61 2.94
C PHE A 4 8.52 2.36 3.55
N ALA A 5 7.46 2.63 2.80
CA ALA A 5 6.29 3.31 3.34
C ALA A 5 5.61 2.46 4.42
N ILE A 6 5.51 1.14 4.18
CA ILE A 6 4.96 0.19 5.15
C ILE A 6 5.88 0.06 6.37
N LEU A 7 7.20 -0.03 6.15
CA LEU A 7 8.18 -0.09 7.23
C LEU A 7 8.23 1.20 8.05
N ALA A 8 8.07 2.37 7.43
CA ALA A 8 7.98 3.66 8.11
C ALA A 8 6.73 3.73 8.99
N GLU A 9 5.59 3.25 8.51
CA GLU A 9 4.38 3.18 9.34
C GLU A 9 4.54 2.15 10.46
N ALA A 10 5.22 1.02 10.23
CA ALA A 10 5.55 0.07 11.29
C ALA A 10 6.36 0.74 12.41
N VAL A 11 7.38 1.53 12.06
CA VAL A 11 8.20 2.29 13.02
C VAL A 11 7.38 3.35 13.76
N ASN A 12 6.51 4.07 13.07
CA ASN A 12 5.61 5.05 13.71
C ASN A 12 4.69 4.38 14.74
N CYS A 13 4.10 3.23 14.40
CA CYS A 13 3.31 2.41 15.31
C CYS A 13 4.13 1.97 16.52
N MET A 14 5.38 1.50 16.32
CA MET A 14 6.25 1.08 17.42
C MET A 14 6.58 2.25 18.37
N ARG A 15 6.83 3.45 17.84
CA ARG A 15 7.04 4.65 18.65
C ARG A 15 5.81 4.98 19.49
N ARG A 16 4.62 5.02 18.87
CA ARG A 16 3.36 5.27 19.59
C ARG A 16 3.10 4.20 20.66
N ALA A 17 3.42 2.94 20.38
CA ALA A 17 3.31 1.86 21.36
C ALA A 17 4.24 2.10 22.58
N ARG A 18 5.47 2.56 22.37
CA ARG A 18 6.38 2.93 23.47
C ARG A 18 5.82 4.10 24.29
N ASP A 19 5.30 5.14 23.63
CA ASP A 19 4.74 6.32 24.29
C ASP A 19 3.50 5.98 25.15
N LEU A 20 2.73 4.97 24.75
CA LEU A 20 1.56 4.47 25.47
C LEU A 20 1.91 3.46 26.59
N THR A 21 3.19 3.17 26.83
CA THR A 21 3.63 2.14 27.78
C THR A 21 4.33 2.76 29.01
N PRO A 22 3.91 2.43 30.25
CA PRO A 22 2.78 1.55 30.60
C PRO A 22 1.43 2.25 30.42
N PRO A 23 0.37 1.54 29.99
CA PRO A 23 -0.95 2.15 29.82
C PRO A 23 -1.63 2.39 31.18
N GLY A 24 -2.14 3.59 31.39
CA GLY A 24 -2.81 4.04 32.62
C GLY A 24 -4.32 3.82 32.64
N ASN A 25 -4.97 3.65 31.48
CA ASN A 25 -6.43 3.45 31.40
C ASN A 25 -6.86 2.47 30.28
N ARG A 26 -8.15 2.13 30.26
CA ARG A 26 -8.70 1.17 29.26
C ARG A 26 -8.55 1.63 27.81
N VAL A 27 -8.63 2.94 27.54
CA VAL A 27 -8.47 3.48 26.19
C VAL A 27 -7.03 3.32 25.74
N GLU A 28 -6.08 3.64 26.61
CA GLU A 28 -4.64 3.44 26.36
C GLU A 28 -4.29 1.97 26.17
N ILE A 29 -4.91 1.04 26.90
CA ILE A 29 -4.74 -0.41 26.67
C ILE A 29 -5.20 -0.80 25.26
N SER A 30 -6.37 -0.31 24.82
CA SER A 30 -6.88 -0.59 23.47
C SER A 30 -6.00 0.03 22.39
N ALA A 31 -5.55 1.27 22.59
CA ALA A 31 -4.64 1.96 21.69
C ALA A 31 -3.28 1.24 21.61
N LEU A 32 -2.68 0.89 22.75
CA LEU A 32 -1.42 0.15 22.80
C LEU A 32 -1.52 -1.20 22.09
N ARG A 33 -2.61 -1.95 22.33
CA ARG A 33 -2.87 -3.21 21.61
C ARG A 33 -2.91 -3.00 20.11
N TRP A 34 -3.57 -1.94 19.65
CA TRP A 34 -3.67 -1.62 18.23
C TRP A 34 -2.32 -1.22 17.63
N GLU A 35 -1.56 -0.35 18.29
CA GLU A 35 -0.24 0.08 17.79
C GLU A 35 0.76 -1.10 17.72
N LEU A 36 0.74 -1.98 18.73
CA LEU A 36 1.51 -3.23 18.72
C LEU A 36 1.05 -4.18 17.60
N TYR A 37 -0.26 -4.35 17.41
CA TYR A 37 -0.77 -5.17 16.33
C TYR A 37 -0.37 -4.62 14.96
N ALA A 38 -0.60 -3.33 14.73
CA ALA A 38 -0.39 -2.65 13.45
C ALA A 38 1.09 -2.64 13.07
N SER A 39 2.01 -2.36 14.01
CA SER A 39 3.45 -2.44 13.76
C SER A 39 3.89 -3.82 13.29
N LEU A 40 3.52 -4.87 14.01
CA LEU A 40 3.90 -6.24 13.68
C LEU A 40 3.24 -6.71 12.36
N GLN A 41 1.98 -6.32 12.11
CA GLN A 41 1.28 -6.61 10.86
C GLN A 41 1.98 -5.95 9.66
N ASN A 42 2.34 -4.67 9.77
CA ASN A 42 3.03 -3.95 8.70
C ASN A 42 4.39 -4.58 8.36
N ILE A 43 5.15 -5.05 9.35
CA ILE A 43 6.42 -5.78 9.12
C ILE A 43 6.16 -7.07 8.32
N LEU A 44 5.13 -7.82 8.70
CA LEU A 44 4.76 -9.07 8.02
C LEU A 44 4.26 -8.84 6.58
N ASP A 45 3.55 -7.75 6.34
CA ASP A 45 3.10 -7.38 4.99
C ASP A 45 4.27 -6.91 4.13
N ALA A 46 5.22 -6.15 4.69
CA ALA A 46 6.47 -5.80 4.03
C ALA A 46 7.28 -7.06 3.65
N LEU A 47 7.43 -8.02 4.56
CA LEU A 47 8.07 -9.32 4.28
C LEU A 47 7.38 -10.08 3.14
N ALA A 48 6.05 -10.11 3.14
CA ALA A 48 5.28 -10.79 2.10
C ALA A 48 5.47 -10.14 0.72
N ILE A 49 5.56 -8.80 0.67
CA ILE A 49 5.87 -8.06 -0.56
C ILE A 49 7.28 -8.39 -1.03
N VAL A 50 8.29 -8.32 -0.16
CA VAL A 50 9.69 -8.66 -0.49
C VAL A 50 9.80 -10.08 -1.07
N VAL A 51 9.18 -11.06 -0.41
CA VAL A 51 9.15 -12.46 -0.88
C VAL A 51 8.48 -12.58 -2.26
N SER A 52 7.39 -11.85 -2.49
CA SER A 52 6.68 -11.84 -3.76
C SER A 52 7.47 -11.18 -4.89
N ASP A 53 8.05 -10.01 -4.65
CA ASP A 53 8.76 -9.21 -5.66
C ASP A 53 10.09 -9.86 -6.07
N LEU A 54 10.73 -10.59 -5.16
CA LEU A 54 11.89 -11.41 -5.46
C LEU A 54 11.54 -12.73 -6.16
N GLY A 55 10.26 -13.06 -6.33
CA GLY A 55 9.80 -14.26 -7.02
C GLY A 55 10.11 -15.57 -6.27
N LEU A 56 10.21 -15.52 -4.93
CA LEU A 56 10.59 -16.67 -4.12
C LEU A 56 9.44 -17.68 -3.98
N ARG A 57 9.74 -18.86 -3.39
CA ARG A 57 8.70 -19.86 -3.10
C ARG A 57 7.59 -19.25 -2.23
N LYS A 58 6.35 -19.67 -2.47
CA LYS A 58 5.21 -19.17 -1.69
C LYS A 58 5.30 -19.64 -0.23
N PRO A 59 5.17 -18.73 0.75
CA PRO A 59 5.15 -19.09 2.15
C PRO A 59 3.83 -19.80 2.49
N SER A 60 3.90 -20.80 3.37
CA SER A 60 2.71 -21.50 3.89
C SER A 60 1.94 -20.69 4.94
N SER A 61 2.60 -19.73 5.59
CA SER A 61 2.03 -18.82 6.59
C SER A 61 2.94 -17.60 6.79
N TYR A 62 2.47 -16.59 7.53
CA TYR A 62 3.31 -15.45 7.92
C TYR A 62 4.54 -15.85 8.74
N ALA A 63 4.47 -16.93 9.52
CA ALA A 63 5.62 -17.44 10.27
C ALA A 63 6.68 -18.12 9.38
N ASP A 64 6.30 -18.52 8.16
CA ASP A 64 7.17 -19.16 7.16
C ASP A 64 7.95 -18.14 6.33
N LEU A 65 7.58 -16.85 6.37
CA LEU A 65 8.25 -15.78 5.61
C LEU A 65 9.75 -15.68 5.92
N GLY A 66 10.12 -15.79 7.19
CA GLY A 66 11.52 -15.75 7.61
C GLY A 66 12.32 -16.96 7.10
N VAL A 67 11.68 -18.13 7.03
CA VAL A 67 12.31 -19.36 6.51
C VAL A 67 12.59 -19.22 5.02
N VAL A 68 11.60 -18.74 4.25
CA VAL A 68 11.74 -18.48 2.80
C VAL A 68 12.91 -17.55 2.52
N LEU A 69 13.03 -16.45 3.27
CA LEU A 69 14.14 -15.50 3.09
C LEU A 69 15.49 -16.08 3.52
N SER A 70 15.51 -16.95 4.53
CA SER A 70 16.74 -17.57 5.02
C SER A 70 17.28 -18.63 4.06
N GLU A 71 16.41 -19.38 3.39
CA GLU A 71 16.77 -20.35 2.34
C GLU A 71 17.53 -19.68 1.18
N GLU A 72 17.18 -18.43 0.86
CA GLU A 72 17.85 -17.62 -0.18
C GLU A 72 19.04 -16.81 0.35
N GLY A 73 19.43 -17.02 1.61
CA GLY A 73 20.55 -16.32 2.25
C GLY A 73 20.33 -14.81 2.46
N LEU A 74 19.07 -14.35 2.43
CA LEU A 74 18.72 -12.94 2.60
C LEU A 74 18.63 -12.52 4.06
N VAL A 75 18.32 -13.46 4.95
CA VAL A 75 18.25 -13.25 6.40
C VAL A 75 18.94 -14.39 7.15
N SER A 76 19.43 -14.13 8.36
CA SER A 76 20.01 -15.17 9.22
C SER A 76 18.94 -16.11 9.77
N ARG A 77 19.36 -17.24 10.37
CA ARG A 77 18.43 -18.13 11.09
C ARG A 77 17.79 -17.44 12.30
N GLU A 78 18.54 -16.58 12.99
CA GLU A 78 18.05 -15.79 14.14
C GLU A 78 16.98 -14.78 13.71
N ASP A 79 17.17 -14.15 12.55
CA ASP A 79 16.16 -13.26 11.96
C ASP A 79 14.89 -14.02 11.59
N ALA A 80 15.03 -15.22 11.01
CA ALA A 80 13.88 -16.07 10.70
C ALA A 80 13.09 -16.47 11.96
N GLU A 81 13.77 -16.73 13.07
CA GLU A 81 13.14 -16.95 14.38
C GLU A 81 12.44 -15.70 14.91
N SER A 82 13.04 -14.52 14.71
CA SER A 82 12.43 -13.24 15.07
C SER A 82 11.16 -12.96 14.25
N VAL A 83 11.15 -13.27 12.95
CA VAL A 83 9.94 -13.20 12.10
C VAL A 83 8.84 -14.13 12.62
N ARG A 84 9.20 -15.35 13.03
CA ARG A 84 8.25 -16.29 13.64
C ARG A 84 7.66 -15.73 14.95
N LEU A 85 8.50 -15.16 15.81
CA LEU A 85 8.06 -14.51 17.05
C LEU A 85 7.08 -13.36 16.77
N ILE A 86 7.38 -12.51 15.78
CA ILE A 86 6.51 -11.41 15.33
C ILE A 86 5.14 -11.94 14.89
N ALA A 87 5.13 -12.98 14.03
CA ALA A 87 3.89 -13.58 13.54
C ALA A 87 3.01 -14.16 14.66
N VAL A 88 3.62 -14.88 15.60
CA VAL A 88 2.91 -15.47 16.75
C VAL A 88 2.38 -14.38 17.69
N THR A 89 3.18 -13.34 17.96
CA THR A 89 2.78 -12.22 18.82
C THR A 89 1.62 -11.44 18.19
N ARG A 90 1.71 -11.12 16.90
CA ARG A 90 0.62 -10.46 16.15
C ARG A 90 -0.67 -11.25 16.22
N ASN A 91 -0.63 -12.57 16.01
CA ASN A 91 -1.82 -13.42 16.14
C ASN A 91 -2.39 -13.39 17.57
N THR A 92 -1.53 -13.42 18.58
CA THR A 92 -1.95 -13.32 19.99
C THR A 92 -2.66 -11.98 20.27
N LEU A 93 -2.16 -10.88 19.71
CA LEU A 93 -2.78 -9.56 19.79
C LEU A 93 -4.09 -9.46 18.99
N ALA A 94 -4.25 -10.23 17.91
CA ALA A 94 -5.48 -10.27 17.11
C ALA A 94 -6.62 -11.02 17.83
N HIS A 95 -6.29 -12.09 18.54
CA HIS A 95 -7.29 -12.95 19.16
C HIS A 95 -7.86 -12.31 20.44
N ALA A 96 -9.13 -11.89 20.39
CA ALA A 96 -9.86 -11.26 21.49
C ALA A 96 -10.12 -12.18 22.70
N TYR A 97 -9.90 -13.50 22.57
CA TYR A 97 -10.20 -14.49 23.61
C TYR A 97 -9.15 -14.59 24.73
N ARG A 98 -7.91 -14.12 24.51
CA ARG A 98 -6.91 -14.01 25.59
C ARG A 98 -7.03 -12.63 26.24
N LYS A 99 -7.40 -12.59 27.52
CA LYS A 99 -7.27 -11.39 28.36
C LYS A 99 -5.79 -11.13 28.61
N LEU A 100 -5.17 -10.32 27.75
CA LEU A 100 -3.83 -9.80 27.98
C LEU A 100 -3.88 -8.81 29.14
N THR A 101 -2.95 -8.98 30.08
CA THR A 101 -2.73 -8.08 31.21
C THR A 101 -1.88 -6.89 30.77
N VAL A 102 -1.86 -5.83 31.59
CA VAL A 102 -0.96 -4.69 31.38
C VAL A 102 0.49 -5.14 31.34
N GLU A 103 0.86 -6.08 32.21
CA GLU A 103 2.20 -6.67 32.24
C GLU A 103 2.54 -7.36 30.91
N ASP A 104 1.61 -8.11 30.32
CA ASP A 104 1.85 -8.76 29.03
C ASP A 104 2.20 -7.73 27.92
N PHE A 105 1.51 -6.59 27.90
CA PHE A 105 1.82 -5.52 26.94
C PHE A 105 3.21 -4.91 27.19
N VAL A 106 3.56 -4.65 28.46
CA VAL A 106 4.89 -4.15 28.85
C VAL A 106 5.97 -5.14 28.41
N GLN A 107 5.75 -6.45 28.61
CA GLN A 107 6.69 -7.49 28.20
C GLN A 107 6.83 -7.59 26.67
N ILE A 108 5.74 -7.43 25.91
CA ILE A 108 5.79 -7.36 24.44
C ILE A 108 6.65 -6.17 24.00
N VAL A 109 6.44 -4.98 24.58
CA VAL A 109 7.24 -3.79 24.28
C VAL A 109 8.71 -3.97 24.65
N LYS A 110 8.99 -4.66 25.76
CA LYS A 110 10.36 -4.88 26.23
C LYS A 110 11.12 -5.95 25.44
N HIS A 111 10.45 -7.00 24.99
CA HIS A 111 11.11 -8.20 24.45
C HIS A 111 10.83 -8.49 22.98
N VAL A 112 9.68 -8.10 22.44
CA VAL A 112 9.32 -8.34 21.04
C VAL A 112 9.66 -7.15 20.17
N LEU A 113 9.35 -5.93 20.62
CA LEU A 113 9.59 -4.70 19.84
C LEU A 113 11.06 -4.51 19.40
N PRO A 114 12.07 -4.71 20.25
CA PRO A 114 13.46 -4.58 19.82
C PRO A 114 13.84 -5.55 18.68
N ARG A 115 13.27 -6.76 18.67
CA ARG A 115 13.48 -7.73 17.59
C ARG A 115 12.72 -7.33 16.33
N ALA A 116 11.52 -6.77 16.49
CA ALA A 116 10.74 -6.23 15.37
C ALA A 116 11.46 -5.05 14.69
N GLU A 117 12.05 -4.15 15.46
CA GLU A 117 12.88 -3.05 14.97
C GLU A 117 14.11 -3.57 14.21
N HIS A 118 14.79 -4.60 14.73
CA HIS A 118 15.89 -5.23 14.01
C HIS A 118 15.46 -5.77 12.64
N ILE A 119 14.32 -6.48 12.58
CA ILE A 119 13.76 -6.98 11.31
C ILE A 119 13.40 -5.85 10.35
N VAL A 120 12.94 -4.69 10.85
CA VAL A 120 12.74 -3.51 9.99
C VAL A 120 14.04 -3.09 9.33
N GLU A 121 15.14 -2.97 10.08
CA GLU A 121 16.43 -2.57 9.51
C GLU A 121 16.96 -3.61 8.51
N VAL A 122 16.86 -4.90 8.82
CA VAL A 122 17.20 -5.99 7.88
C VAL A 122 16.38 -5.87 6.58
N LEU A 123 15.08 -5.59 6.67
CA LEU A 123 14.24 -5.42 5.48
C LEU A 123 14.58 -4.18 4.67
N LYS A 124 14.93 -3.07 5.32
CA LYS A 124 15.42 -1.86 4.64
C LYS A 124 16.69 -2.18 3.86
N GLU A 125 17.65 -2.90 4.45
CA GLU A 125 18.88 -3.31 3.79
C GLU A 125 18.62 -4.24 2.59
N ILE A 126 17.70 -5.20 2.72
CA ILE A 126 17.31 -6.08 1.62
C ILE A 126 16.65 -5.27 0.50
N ALA A 127 15.68 -4.41 0.84
CA ALA A 127 14.97 -3.57 -0.12
C ALA A 127 15.93 -2.65 -0.87
N ASP A 128 16.87 -2.04 -0.15
CA ASP A 128 17.94 -1.22 -0.70
C ASP A 128 18.85 -1.98 -1.67
N ARG A 129 19.36 -3.14 -1.25
CA ARG A 129 20.30 -3.95 -2.04
C ARG A 129 19.67 -4.55 -3.29
N LYS A 130 18.39 -4.90 -3.20
CA LYS A 130 17.64 -5.55 -4.29
C LYS A 130 16.88 -4.55 -5.15
N GLY A 131 16.88 -3.26 -4.80
CA GLY A 131 16.14 -2.21 -5.51
C GLY A 131 14.63 -2.43 -5.47
N LEU A 132 14.12 -3.04 -4.40
CA LEU A 132 12.69 -3.38 -4.25
C LEU A 132 11.83 -2.16 -3.99
N ASP A 133 12.44 -1.15 -3.39
CA ASP A 133 11.93 0.20 -3.42
C ASP A 133 12.91 1.09 -4.15
N PRO A 134 12.42 1.95 -5.05
CA PRO A 134 13.23 3.00 -5.62
C PRO A 134 13.72 3.92 -4.50
N LYS A 135 15.02 3.82 -4.13
CA LYS A 135 15.74 4.84 -3.36
C LYS A 135 15.59 6.16 -4.08
N GLU A 136 14.65 6.98 -3.61
CA GLU A 136 14.00 7.98 -4.44
C GLU A 136 13.34 7.28 -5.63
N ARG A 137 12.02 7.26 -5.69
CA ARG A 137 11.38 7.09 -6.99
C ARG A 137 11.90 8.25 -7.84
N LYS A 138 12.93 7.98 -8.64
CA LYS A 138 13.14 8.51 -10.00
C LYS A 138 11.94 8.18 -10.89
N VAL A 139 10.76 8.03 -10.33
CA VAL A 139 9.55 8.21 -11.06
C VAL A 139 9.48 9.70 -11.26
N LEU A 140 9.65 10.05 -12.53
CA LEU A 140 9.67 11.37 -13.09
C LEU A 140 11.09 11.95 -13.14
N GLY A 141 11.81 11.69 -14.23
CA GLY A 141 12.74 12.68 -14.81
C GLY A 141 11.99 13.94 -15.26
N VAL A 142 11.08 14.44 -14.41
CA VAL A 142 10.05 15.41 -14.69
C VAL A 142 9.88 16.28 -13.46
N ASP A 143 9.91 17.57 -13.70
CA ASP A 143 9.84 18.63 -12.71
C ASP A 143 8.41 18.76 -12.17
N LEU A 144 8.16 18.20 -10.97
CA LEU A 144 6.85 18.18 -10.31
C LEU A 144 6.29 19.58 -10.09
N ASP A 145 7.14 20.58 -9.86
CA ASP A 145 6.71 21.96 -9.65
C ASP A 145 6.12 22.56 -10.93
N LYS A 146 6.70 22.24 -12.09
CA LYS A 146 6.16 22.67 -13.40
C LYS A 146 4.81 22.03 -13.70
N ILE A 147 4.64 20.73 -13.41
CA ILE A 147 3.36 20.04 -13.64
C ILE A 147 2.29 20.54 -12.68
N ALA A 148 2.65 20.83 -11.43
CA ALA A 148 1.72 21.34 -10.44
C ALA A 148 1.01 22.62 -10.92
N GLU A 149 1.73 23.49 -11.65
CA GLU A 149 1.12 24.70 -12.22
C GLU A 149 0.15 24.38 -13.37
N VAL A 150 0.48 23.41 -14.22
CA VAL A 150 -0.45 22.90 -15.24
C VAL A 150 -1.72 22.36 -14.60
N PHE A 151 -1.58 21.52 -13.57
CA PHE A 151 -2.72 20.94 -12.84
C PHE A 151 -3.63 22.02 -12.24
N LYS A 152 -3.06 23.08 -11.66
CA LYS A 152 -3.84 24.22 -11.16
C LYS A 152 -4.66 24.90 -12.27
N ARG A 153 -4.04 25.21 -13.42
CA ARG A 153 -4.73 25.87 -14.54
C ARG A 153 -5.91 25.05 -15.05
N HIS A 154 -5.77 23.73 -15.03
CA HIS A 154 -6.81 22.79 -15.48
C HIS A 154 -7.84 22.43 -14.41
N ASN A 155 -7.80 23.05 -13.22
CA ASN A 155 -8.69 22.77 -12.09
C ASN A 155 -8.60 21.32 -11.58
N VAL A 156 -7.41 20.73 -11.64
CA VAL A 156 -7.11 19.45 -11.01
C VAL A 156 -6.91 19.67 -9.51
N VAL A 157 -7.46 18.79 -8.68
CA VAL A 157 -7.32 18.82 -7.22
C VAL A 157 -6.51 17.67 -6.65
N LEU A 158 -6.33 16.61 -7.44
CA LEU A 158 -5.58 15.41 -7.07
C LEU A 158 -5.11 14.73 -8.35
N ALA A 159 -3.85 14.31 -8.39
CA ALA A 159 -3.32 13.52 -9.49
C ALA A 159 -2.43 12.39 -8.97
N TYR A 160 -2.52 11.24 -9.64
CA TYR A 160 -1.67 10.08 -9.41
C TYR A 160 -0.95 9.71 -10.69
N LEU A 161 0.33 9.36 -10.58
CA LEU A 161 0.97 8.54 -11.60
C LEU A 161 0.67 7.08 -11.29
N PHE A 162 0.21 6.32 -12.28
CA PHE A 162 -0.03 4.89 -12.15
C PHE A 162 0.65 4.13 -13.30
N GLY A 163 0.33 2.85 -13.47
CA GLY A 163 0.85 2.08 -14.61
C GLY A 163 2.33 1.68 -14.49
N SER A 164 2.99 1.51 -15.64
CA SER A 164 4.32 0.88 -15.71
C SER A 164 5.40 1.68 -14.98
N ARG A 165 5.32 3.02 -15.09
CA ARG A 165 6.21 3.96 -14.41
C ARG A 165 5.95 4.01 -12.92
N ALA A 166 4.70 3.88 -12.48
CA ALA A 166 4.46 3.70 -11.06
C ALA A 166 5.10 2.39 -10.58
N LYS A 167 5.04 1.30 -11.32
CA LYS A 167 5.57 0.00 -10.85
C LYS A 167 7.10 -0.12 -10.86
N GLY A 168 7.85 0.88 -11.32
CA GLY A 168 9.30 0.76 -11.51
C GLY A 168 9.69 -0.24 -12.61
N LEU A 169 8.74 -0.56 -13.51
CA LEU A 169 8.91 -1.50 -14.61
C LEU A 169 9.07 -0.77 -15.95
N GLU A 170 9.41 0.52 -15.93
CA GLU A 170 9.52 1.31 -17.14
C GLU A 170 10.68 0.85 -18.02
N ARG A 171 10.43 0.87 -19.32
CA ARG A 171 11.46 0.74 -20.35
C ARG A 171 11.71 2.10 -20.96
N VAL A 172 12.82 2.25 -21.69
CA VAL A 172 13.04 3.44 -22.54
C VAL A 172 11.83 3.56 -23.48
N GLY A 173 11.03 4.61 -23.30
CA GLY A 173 9.81 4.86 -24.07
C GLY A 173 8.48 4.45 -23.42
N SER A 174 8.44 4.09 -22.13
CA SER A 174 7.16 3.88 -21.41
C SER A 174 6.29 5.14 -21.37
N ASP A 175 4.98 4.96 -21.43
CA ASP A 175 4.01 6.06 -21.37
C ASP A 175 3.85 6.56 -19.92
N TYR A 176 3.40 7.81 -19.77
CA TYR A 176 3.08 8.44 -18.49
C TYR A 176 1.58 8.35 -18.25
N ASP A 177 1.18 7.31 -17.51
CA ASP A 177 -0.21 7.07 -17.11
C ASP A 177 -0.55 7.95 -15.89
N ILE A 178 -1.31 9.03 -16.11
CA ILE A 178 -1.69 10.02 -15.09
C ILE A 178 -3.20 10.00 -14.87
N ALA A 179 -3.62 9.69 -13.65
CA ALA A 179 -5.01 9.76 -13.25
C ALA A 179 -5.26 11.06 -12.50
N VAL A 180 -6.28 11.83 -12.89
CA VAL A 180 -6.57 13.15 -12.31
C VAL A 180 -8.00 13.25 -11.82
N LEU A 181 -8.20 13.94 -10.70
CA LEU A 181 -9.49 14.36 -10.22
C LEU A 181 -9.65 15.86 -10.46
N PHE A 182 -10.65 16.24 -11.24
CA PHE A 182 -10.99 17.64 -11.47
C PHE A 182 -12.04 18.12 -10.45
N SER A 183 -11.98 19.40 -10.07
CA SER A 183 -12.99 20.04 -9.20
C SER A 183 -14.27 20.48 -9.94
N LYS A 184 -14.32 20.35 -11.26
CA LYS A 184 -15.46 20.79 -12.07
C LYS A 184 -16.62 19.78 -12.04
N PRO A 185 -17.88 20.26 -12.16
CA PRO A 185 -19.07 19.41 -12.06
C PRO A 185 -19.27 18.47 -13.25
N ARG A 186 -18.71 18.78 -14.43
CA ARG A 186 -18.76 17.93 -15.62
C ARG A 186 -17.37 17.83 -16.23
N VAL A 187 -16.89 16.60 -16.41
CA VAL A 187 -15.62 16.30 -17.06
C VAL A 187 -15.90 15.53 -18.34
N THR A 188 -15.22 15.90 -19.40
CA THR A 188 -15.33 15.36 -20.75
C THR A 188 -13.96 14.89 -21.25
N VAL A 189 -13.95 14.11 -22.33
CA VAL A 189 -12.70 13.63 -22.95
C VAL A 189 -11.84 14.80 -23.47
N VAL A 190 -12.47 15.93 -23.84
CA VAL A 190 -11.73 17.14 -24.26
C VAL A 190 -10.84 17.65 -23.13
N ASP A 191 -11.29 17.57 -21.88
CA ASP A 191 -10.52 18.00 -20.72
C ASP A 191 -9.28 17.12 -20.48
N GLU A 192 -9.40 15.82 -20.74
CA GLU A 192 -8.29 14.88 -20.69
C GLU A 192 -7.27 15.19 -21.80
N ILE A 193 -7.75 15.42 -23.03
CA ILE A 193 -6.90 15.77 -24.19
C ILE A 193 -6.13 17.08 -23.96
N GLU A 194 -6.80 18.14 -23.51
CA GLU A 194 -6.17 19.43 -23.25
C GLU A 194 -5.09 19.32 -22.18
N LEU A 195 -5.38 18.58 -21.09
CA LEU A 195 -4.39 18.35 -20.03
C LEU A 195 -3.22 17.49 -20.53
N THR A 196 -3.46 16.46 -21.33
CA THR A 196 -2.42 15.64 -21.97
C THR A 196 -1.46 16.50 -22.79
N LEU A 197 -1.98 17.39 -23.64
CA LEU A 197 -1.16 18.27 -24.48
C LEU A 197 -0.30 19.23 -23.65
N ASP A 198 -0.89 19.84 -22.62
CA ASP A 198 -0.19 20.78 -21.74
C ASP A 198 0.88 20.10 -20.87
N VAL A 199 0.58 18.91 -20.35
CA VAL A 199 1.56 18.08 -19.64
C VAL A 199 2.69 17.72 -20.60
N ALA A 200 2.40 17.11 -21.74
CA ALA A 200 3.41 16.70 -22.72
C ALA A 200 4.34 17.84 -23.12
N LYS A 201 3.78 19.02 -23.40
CA LYS A 201 4.54 20.25 -23.68
C LYS A 201 5.43 20.66 -22.52
N THR A 202 4.91 20.63 -21.29
CA THR A 202 5.64 21.02 -20.08
C THR A 202 6.80 20.06 -19.77
N LEU A 203 6.64 18.78 -20.09
CA LEU A 203 7.66 17.75 -19.87
C LEU A 203 8.63 17.61 -21.05
N ASN A 204 8.37 18.32 -22.15
CA ASN A 204 9.09 18.18 -23.41
C ASN A 204 9.14 16.72 -23.90
N ILE A 205 8.00 16.04 -23.84
CA ILE A 205 7.83 14.66 -24.33
C ILE A 205 6.71 14.61 -25.39
N PRO A 206 6.72 13.60 -26.27
CA PRO A 206 5.66 13.42 -27.26
C PRO A 206 4.28 13.24 -26.59
N PRO A 207 3.20 13.88 -27.09
CA PRO A 207 1.86 13.74 -26.51
C PRO A 207 1.32 12.30 -26.49
N ASP A 208 1.72 11.46 -27.45
CA ASP A 208 1.39 10.03 -27.49
C ASP A 208 2.04 9.21 -26.38
N LYS A 209 2.95 9.82 -25.60
CA LYS A 209 3.58 9.26 -24.40
C LYS A 209 2.92 9.70 -23.11
N VAL A 210 1.82 10.44 -23.15
CA VAL A 210 1.09 10.89 -21.98
C VAL A 210 -0.35 10.41 -22.09
N ASP A 211 -0.78 9.60 -21.12
CA ASP A 211 -2.17 9.15 -21.01
C ASP A 211 -2.78 9.76 -19.75
N VAL A 212 -3.79 10.62 -19.92
CA VAL A 212 -4.50 11.27 -18.83
C VAL A 212 -5.90 10.70 -18.73
N ILE A 213 -6.27 10.22 -17.55
CA ILE A 213 -7.61 9.69 -17.29
C ILE A 213 -8.29 10.45 -16.15
N ALA A 214 -9.54 10.87 -16.36
CA ALA A 214 -10.33 11.53 -15.32
C ALA A 214 -10.94 10.53 -14.33
N LEU A 215 -10.50 10.61 -13.07
CA LEU A 215 -11.06 9.89 -11.92
C LEU A 215 -12.54 10.21 -11.66
N ASN A 216 -13.03 11.36 -12.11
CA ASN A 216 -14.45 11.74 -12.01
C ASN A 216 -15.34 10.67 -12.65
N ASN A 217 -14.94 10.17 -13.82
CA ASN A 217 -15.74 9.24 -14.64
C ASN A 217 -15.12 7.83 -14.74
N ALA A 218 -13.91 7.63 -14.22
CA ALA A 218 -13.23 6.33 -14.23
C ALA A 218 -14.06 5.23 -13.58
N ASP A 219 -13.97 4.02 -14.15
CA ASP A 219 -14.61 2.82 -13.61
C ASP A 219 -14.01 2.40 -12.25
N ILE A 220 -14.75 1.55 -11.55
CA ILE A 220 -14.39 1.14 -10.18
C ILE A 220 -13.11 0.28 -10.12
N LEU A 221 -12.80 -0.49 -11.18
CA LEU A 221 -11.60 -1.32 -11.25
C LEU A 221 -10.37 -0.45 -11.46
N LEU A 222 -10.45 0.55 -12.32
CA LEU A 222 -9.38 1.52 -12.51
C LEU A 222 -9.13 2.32 -11.23
N LYS A 223 -10.19 2.80 -10.56
CA LYS A 223 -10.07 3.45 -9.24
C LYS A 223 -9.40 2.55 -8.21
N ALA A 224 -9.78 1.27 -8.14
CA ALA A 224 -9.14 0.30 -7.25
C ALA A 224 -7.67 0.08 -7.59
N ARG A 225 -7.32 0.02 -8.88
CA ARG A 225 -5.94 -0.06 -9.35
C ARG A 225 -5.13 1.16 -8.91
N ILE A 226 -5.68 2.36 -9.06
CA ILE A 226 -5.03 3.62 -8.67
C ILE A 226 -4.82 3.70 -7.16
N LEU A 227 -5.81 3.31 -6.34
CA LEU A 227 -5.63 3.26 -4.89
C LEU A 227 -4.57 2.23 -4.44
N ARG A 228 -4.40 1.14 -5.19
CA ARG A 228 -3.43 0.08 -4.87
C ARG A 228 -2.01 0.38 -5.36
N GLU A 229 -1.89 1.00 -6.52
CA GLU A 229 -0.64 1.07 -7.30
C GLU A 229 -0.19 2.51 -7.58
N GLY A 230 -1.08 3.49 -7.50
CA GLY A 230 -0.83 4.87 -7.88
C GLY A 230 0.04 5.62 -6.87
N ILE A 231 0.91 6.48 -7.38
CA ILE A 231 1.71 7.42 -6.60
C ILE A 231 1.04 8.78 -6.69
N PRO A 232 0.70 9.45 -5.59
CA PRO A 232 0.22 10.82 -5.65
C PRO A 232 1.34 11.73 -6.17
N ILE A 233 1.08 12.45 -7.25
CA ILE A 233 2.02 13.41 -7.86
C ILE A 233 1.56 14.86 -7.72
N TYR A 234 0.29 15.09 -7.34
CA TYR A 234 -0.25 16.40 -7.02
C TYR A 234 -1.46 16.26 -6.10
N MET A 235 -1.60 17.16 -5.13
CA MET A 235 -2.79 17.27 -4.29
C MET A 235 -2.96 18.71 -3.81
N LEU A 236 -4.19 19.23 -3.87
CA LEU A 236 -4.49 20.57 -3.38
C LEU A 236 -4.30 20.67 -1.86
N ASN A 237 -4.76 19.64 -1.14
CA ASN A 237 -4.50 19.44 0.28
C ASN A 237 -4.73 17.96 0.65
N ASN A 238 -4.19 17.56 1.79
CA ASN A 238 -4.22 16.17 2.24
C ASN A 238 -5.63 15.69 2.64
N GLU A 239 -6.46 16.59 3.19
CA GLU A 239 -7.83 16.23 3.58
C GLU A 239 -8.70 15.84 2.38
N LEU A 240 -8.56 16.55 1.25
CA LEU A 240 -9.27 16.25 0.00
C LEU A 240 -8.88 14.87 -0.52
N ARG A 241 -7.57 14.58 -0.53
CA ARG A 241 -7.04 13.26 -0.91
C ARG A 241 -7.66 12.17 -0.04
N MET A 242 -7.53 12.28 1.28
CA MET A 242 -8.05 11.29 2.23
C MET A 242 -9.56 11.07 2.08
N ARG A 243 -10.33 12.15 1.89
CA ARG A 243 -11.77 12.08 1.69
C ARG A 243 -12.12 11.32 0.42
N TRP A 244 -11.45 11.61 -0.69
CA TRP A 244 -11.68 10.93 -1.96
C TRP A 244 -11.26 9.46 -1.91
N GLU A 245 -10.07 9.16 -1.36
CA GLU A 245 -9.56 7.79 -1.23
C GLU A 245 -10.50 6.94 -0.37
N ARG A 246 -10.92 7.45 0.80
CA ARG A 246 -11.86 6.75 1.70
C ARG A 246 -13.22 6.51 1.04
N GLY A 247 -13.79 7.53 0.40
CA GLY A 247 -15.09 7.41 -0.28
C GLY A 247 -15.04 6.38 -1.40
N THR A 248 -13.98 6.42 -2.21
CA THR A 248 -13.74 5.49 -3.31
C THR A 248 -13.50 4.07 -2.80
N TYR A 249 -12.75 3.90 -1.71
CA TYR A 249 -12.52 2.60 -1.09
C TYR A 249 -13.81 1.94 -0.61
N ILE A 250 -14.71 2.70 0.02
CA ILE A 250 -16.04 2.20 0.42
C ILE A 250 -16.85 1.74 -0.81
N GLN A 251 -16.81 2.50 -1.92
CA GLN A 251 -17.47 2.11 -3.17
C GLN A 251 -16.90 0.80 -3.75
N ILE A 252 -15.58 0.61 -3.67
CA ILE A 252 -14.90 -0.61 -4.11
C ILE A 252 -15.33 -1.80 -3.25
N LEU A 253 -15.35 -1.66 -1.92
CA LEU A 253 -15.80 -2.72 -1.01
C LEU A 253 -17.23 -3.15 -1.31
N ASN A 254 -18.16 -2.19 -1.44
CA ASN A 254 -19.56 -2.46 -1.77
C ASN A 254 -19.70 -3.20 -3.11
N SER A 255 -18.89 -2.81 -4.10
CA SER A 255 -18.87 -3.44 -5.43
C SER A 255 -18.30 -4.88 -5.36
N THR A 256 -17.32 -5.12 -4.49
CA THR A 256 -16.72 -6.44 -4.26
C THR A 256 -17.69 -7.39 -3.57
N ASP A 257 -18.44 -6.90 -2.57
CA ASP A 257 -19.49 -7.67 -1.90
C ASP A 257 -20.63 -8.05 -2.86
N LEU A 258 -21.04 -7.12 -3.72
CA LEU A 258 -22.02 -7.38 -4.79
C LEU A 258 -21.51 -8.41 -5.80
N TYR A 259 -20.24 -8.32 -6.20
CA TYR A 259 -19.62 -9.29 -7.11
C TYR A 259 -19.53 -10.69 -6.48
N ALA A 260 -19.18 -10.77 -5.18
CA ALA A 260 -19.16 -12.03 -4.44
C ALA A 260 -20.57 -12.67 -4.37
N ILE A 261 -21.62 -11.87 -4.17
CA ILE A 261 -23.01 -12.34 -4.20
C ILE A 261 -23.41 -12.82 -5.60
N TYR A 262 -23.04 -12.08 -6.65
CA TYR A 262 -23.34 -12.43 -8.05
C TYR A 262 -22.64 -13.74 -8.48
N ILE A 263 -21.35 -13.89 -8.17
CA ILE A 263 -20.56 -15.12 -8.43
C ILE A 263 -21.16 -16.31 -7.67
N LYS A 264 -21.53 -16.11 -6.40
CA LYS A 264 -22.14 -17.17 -5.57
C LYS A 264 -23.49 -17.65 -6.12
N ARG A 265 -24.27 -16.77 -6.75
CA ARG A 265 -25.54 -17.13 -7.41
C ARG A 265 -25.33 -17.82 -8.76
N THR A 266 -24.39 -17.35 -9.57
CA THR A 266 -24.09 -17.92 -10.90
C THR A 266 -23.34 -19.26 -10.83
N LEU A 267 -22.58 -19.52 -9.76
CA LEU A 267 -21.97 -20.83 -9.51
C LEU A 267 -22.97 -21.85 -8.94
N LYS A 268 -23.99 -21.41 -8.17
CA LYS A 268 -25.07 -22.29 -7.69
C LYS A 268 -26.01 -22.78 -8.79
N THR A 269 -26.17 -22.04 -9.89
CA THR A 269 -27.03 -22.45 -11.01
C THR A 269 -26.39 -23.51 -11.91
N LYS A 270 -25.06 -23.67 -11.92
CA LYS A 270 -24.37 -24.70 -12.72
C LYS A 270 -24.31 -26.09 -12.08
N THR A 271 -24.61 -26.23 -10.79
CA THR A 271 -24.55 -27.52 -10.08
C THR A 271 -25.88 -28.28 -10.03
N ASN A 272 -26.96 -27.73 -10.62
CA ASN A 272 -28.31 -28.32 -10.59
C ASN A 272 -28.79 -28.90 -11.92
N THR A 273 -27.90 -29.23 -12.85
CA THR A 273 -28.24 -29.97 -14.08
C THR A 273 -27.42 -31.26 -14.16
N SER A 274 -27.86 -32.29 -13.45
CA SER A 274 -27.55 -33.68 -13.79
C SER A 274 -28.74 -34.23 -14.61
N PRO A 275 -28.52 -34.83 -15.79
CA PRO A 275 -29.61 -35.36 -16.60
C PRO A 275 -30.17 -36.66 -16.00
N PRO A 276 -31.42 -37.02 -16.36
CA PRO A 276 -32.19 -38.12 -15.77
C PRO A 276 -31.62 -39.52 -16.04
#